data_AF-A0A953Y647-F1
#
_entry.id   AF-A0A953Y647-F1
#
_cell.length_a   1.000
_cell.length_b   1.000
_cell.length_c   1.000
_cell.angle_alpha   90.00
_cell.angle_beta   90.00
_cell.angle_gamma   90.00
#
_symmetry.space_group_name_H-M   'P 1'
#
loop_
_entity.id
_entity.type
_entity.pdbx_description
1 polymer ?
#
loop_
_entity_poly.entity_id
_entity_poly.type
_entity_poly.pdbx_seq_one_letter_code
_entity_poly.pdbx_strand_id
1 'polypeptide(L)'
;MAKPSLGATASAEESLSGLRAAIDARLDAGGREWLDAADASPSALREAARLGDRALIAGFAAREGATLPGTWGEVPVGSWKVHEAARTWLLARAAEASAEPYDSLFLAYDGGDTETRRAALRALNFVRCCPPARGLELVLDAGRTYLDVLLLAAWSGNPFSAANLEAHDYRKAVLKAFFCEVPVAGFLGLEQRADATLAESMCEFMDERLAAGRKVPRELWPIAALHPRPGLVARMIGNLEHPDALERRAAAVGLGRSRDPRAASFLEERRPREPDTTVQAAISAALEQLNASR
;
A
#
# COMPACT_ATOMS: atom_id res chain seq x y z
N MET A 1 -9.35 15.40 4.69
CA MET A 1 -9.30 13.92 4.65
C MET A 1 -8.98 13.42 6.04
N ALA A 2 -9.73 12.45 6.57
CA ALA A 2 -9.42 11.84 7.86
C ALA A 2 -8.23 10.86 7.70
N LYS A 3 -7.33 10.80 8.67
CA LYS A 3 -6.24 9.81 8.69
C LYS A 3 -6.81 8.43 9.09
N PRO A 4 -6.35 7.32 8.48
CA PRO A 4 -6.87 5.98 8.78
C PRO A 4 -6.49 5.50 10.19
N SER A 5 -7.26 4.55 10.72
CA SER A 5 -6.80 3.70 11.83
C SER A 5 -5.75 2.72 11.28
N LEU A 6 -4.57 2.70 11.90
CA LEU A 6 -3.40 1.96 11.41
C LEU A 6 -3.12 0.67 12.20
N GLY A 7 -4.07 0.22 13.02
CA GLY A 7 -3.90 -0.97 13.87
C GLY A 7 -3.12 -0.67 15.16
N ALA A 8 -2.59 -1.73 15.79
CA ALA A 8 -1.82 -1.59 17.02
C ALA A 8 -0.45 -0.97 16.75
N THR A 9 -0.07 -0.01 17.59
CA THR A 9 1.29 0.54 17.62
C THR A 9 2.08 -0.18 18.70
N ALA A 10 3.38 -0.42 18.46
CA ALA A 10 4.30 -0.91 19.47
C ALA A 10 5.42 0.10 19.72
N SER A 11 6.12 -0.04 20.85
CA SER A 11 7.38 0.69 21.06
C SER A 11 8.41 0.28 20.00
N ALA A 12 9.45 1.11 19.80
CA ALA A 12 10.54 0.79 18.88
C ALA A 12 11.24 -0.53 19.29
N GLU A 13 11.44 -0.74 20.59
CA GLU A 13 12.04 -1.96 21.13
C GLU A 13 11.21 -3.21 20.80
N GLU A 14 9.90 -3.18 21.07
CA GLU A 14 8.99 -4.28 20.75
C GLU A 14 8.92 -4.55 19.24
N SER A 15 8.83 -3.49 18.43
CA SER A 15 8.76 -3.59 16.96
C SER A 15 10.03 -4.22 16.39
N LEU A 16 11.21 -3.78 16.85
CA LEU A 16 12.52 -4.32 16.43
C LEU A 16 12.71 -5.76 16.91
N SER A 17 12.27 -6.09 18.12
CA SER A 17 12.31 -7.45 18.66
C SER A 17 11.41 -8.39 17.86
N GLY A 18 10.18 -7.96 17.53
CA GLY A 18 9.25 -8.73 16.70
C GLY A 18 9.79 -8.99 15.30
N LEU A 19 10.37 -7.96 14.65
CA LEU A 19 11.04 -8.12 13.35
C LEU A 19 12.24 -9.07 13.43
N ARG A 20 13.05 -8.96 14.49
CA ARG A 20 14.19 -9.86 14.70
C ARG A 20 13.75 -11.32 14.85
N ALA A 21 12.75 -11.58 15.69
CA ALA A 21 12.21 -12.93 15.90
C ALA A 21 11.66 -13.55 14.61
N ALA A 22 10.98 -12.75 13.77
CA ALA A 22 10.47 -13.20 12.47
C ALA A 22 11.61 -13.59 11.50
N ILE A 23 12.73 -12.86 11.53
CA ILE A 23 13.94 -13.17 10.75
C ILE A 23 14.60 -14.45 11.29
N ASP A 24 14.85 -14.54 12.59
CA ASP A 24 15.56 -15.65 13.23
C ASP A 24 14.85 -17.01 13.05
N ALA A 25 13.52 -16.99 12.97
CA ALA A 25 12.71 -18.16 12.65
C ALA A 25 13.01 -18.75 11.26
N ARG A 26 13.69 -18.00 10.37
CA ARG A 26 13.99 -18.37 8.97
C ARG A 26 15.47 -18.51 8.66
N LEU A 27 16.31 -18.21 9.64
CA LEU A 27 17.74 -18.40 9.56
C LEU A 27 18.12 -19.75 10.19
N ASP A 28 19.12 -20.40 9.59
CA ASP A 28 19.84 -21.48 10.26
C ASP A 28 20.83 -20.90 11.28
N ALA A 29 21.61 -21.77 11.94
CA ALA A 29 22.58 -21.33 12.95
C ALA A 29 23.61 -20.35 12.36
N GLY A 30 24.15 -20.65 11.17
CA GLY A 30 25.13 -19.79 10.51
C GLY A 30 24.54 -18.43 10.09
N GLY A 31 23.30 -18.40 9.62
CA GLY A 31 22.59 -17.16 9.30
C GLY A 31 22.37 -16.27 10.53
N ARG A 32 22.03 -16.86 11.68
CA ARG A 32 21.87 -16.14 12.96
C ARG A 32 23.20 -15.57 13.45
N GLU A 33 24.25 -16.40 13.50
CA GLU A 33 25.60 -15.96 13.86
C GLU A 33 26.10 -14.83 12.95
N TRP A 34 25.81 -14.93 11.63
CA TRP A 34 26.13 -13.88 10.68
C TRP A 34 25.37 -12.59 10.98
N LEU A 35 24.07 -12.66 11.26
CA LEU A 35 23.26 -11.46 11.55
C LEU A 35 23.70 -10.78 12.84
N ASP A 36 24.04 -11.55 13.87
CA ASP A 36 24.61 -11.03 15.11
C ASP A 36 25.97 -10.34 14.89
N ALA A 37 26.84 -10.93 14.08
CA ALA A 37 28.12 -10.31 13.72
C ALA A 37 27.91 -9.04 12.86
N ALA A 38 26.90 -9.03 11.98
CA ALA A 38 26.58 -7.89 11.15
C ALA A 38 26.04 -6.70 11.96
N ASP A 39 25.20 -6.92 12.97
CA ASP A 39 24.71 -5.87 13.87
C ASP A 39 25.86 -5.13 14.58
N ALA A 40 26.94 -5.85 14.88
CA ALA A 40 28.15 -5.28 15.45
C ALA A 40 29.09 -4.59 14.43
N SER A 41 28.79 -4.64 13.12
CA SER A 41 29.70 -4.26 12.04
C SER A 41 29.26 -3.00 11.25
N PRO A 42 30.20 -2.10 10.88
CA PRO A 42 29.93 -0.99 9.96
C PRO A 42 29.54 -1.38 8.53
N SER A 43 29.77 -2.64 8.09
CA SER A 43 29.47 -3.12 6.72
C SER A 43 28.13 -3.87 6.58
N ALA A 44 27.33 -3.93 7.64
CA ALA A 44 26.17 -4.81 7.78
C ALA A 44 25.19 -4.82 6.59
N LEU A 45 24.93 -3.64 6.00
CA LEU A 45 23.90 -3.45 4.97
C LEU A 45 24.23 -4.15 3.64
N ARG A 46 25.51 -4.13 3.25
CA ARG A 46 25.98 -4.79 2.03
C ARG A 46 25.94 -6.30 2.20
N GLU A 47 26.28 -6.75 3.40
CA GLU A 47 26.35 -8.17 3.69
C GLU A 47 24.97 -8.81 3.91
N ALA A 48 23.95 -8.04 4.32
CA ALA A 48 22.56 -8.53 4.42
C ALA A 48 22.03 -9.17 3.13
N ALA A 49 22.52 -8.75 1.96
CA ALA A 49 22.19 -9.37 0.67
C ALA A 49 22.54 -10.88 0.62
N ARG A 50 23.49 -11.33 1.45
CA ARG A 50 23.99 -12.71 1.48
C ARG A 50 23.05 -13.70 2.17
N LEU A 51 22.05 -13.21 2.91
CA LEU A 51 21.01 -14.06 3.53
C LEU A 51 20.07 -14.75 2.52
N GLY A 52 20.18 -14.40 1.24
CA GLY A 52 19.47 -15.05 0.15
C GLY A 52 18.00 -14.64 0.01
N ASP A 53 17.36 -15.10 -1.07
CA ASP A 53 16.03 -14.62 -1.52
C ASP A 53 14.83 -15.41 -0.95
N ARG A 54 15.03 -16.05 0.22
CA ARG A 54 13.96 -16.81 0.88
C ARG A 54 12.88 -15.83 1.38
N ALA A 55 11.63 -16.25 1.31
CA ALA A 55 10.55 -15.44 1.86
C ALA A 55 10.59 -15.40 3.38
N LEU A 56 10.32 -14.22 3.95
CA LEU A 56 10.22 -14.04 5.40
C LEU A 56 9.04 -14.84 5.97
N ILE A 57 7.99 -15.09 5.19
CA ILE A 57 6.84 -15.93 5.56
C ILE A 57 6.72 -17.15 4.62
N ALA A 58 6.70 -18.36 5.19
CA ALA A 58 6.99 -19.60 4.47
C ALA A 58 5.78 -20.10 3.68
N GLY A 59 4.64 -20.25 4.34
CA GLY A 59 3.41 -20.72 3.72
C GLY A 59 2.70 -19.59 2.98
N PHE A 60 2.27 -19.86 1.74
CA PHE A 60 1.55 -18.89 0.90
C PHE A 60 0.29 -18.35 1.59
N ALA A 61 -0.53 -19.24 2.17
CA ALA A 61 -1.73 -18.86 2.93
C ALA A 61 -1.41 -18.01 4.17
N ALA A 62 -0.25 -18.23 4.78
CA ALA A 62 0.19 -17.45 5.93
C ALA A 62 0.77 -16.08 5.54
N ARG A 63 1.08 -15.83 4.26
CA ARG A 63 1.54 -14.51 3.79
C ARG A 63 0.40 -13.51 3.73
N GLU A 64 -0.79 -13.98 3.36
CA GLU A 64 -1.97 -13.14 3.30
C GLU A 64 -2.30 -12.65 4.71
N GLY A 65 -2.30 -11.34 4.90
CA GLY A 65 -2.56 -10.73 6.21
C GLY A 65 -1.43 -10.82 7.23
N ALA A 66 -0.25 -11.36 6.88
CA ALA A 66 0.89 -11.35 7.81
C ALA A 66 1.39 -9.92 8.06
N THR A 67 1.26 -9.47 9.31
CA THR A 67 1.74 -8.17 9.79
C THR A 67 2.69 -8.34 10.98
N LEU A 68 3.50 -7.31 11.22
CA LEU A 68 4.23 -7.12 12.47
C LEU A 68 3.87 -5.75 13.04
N PRO A 69 3.78 -5.61 14.37
CA PRO A 69 3.52 -4.32 14.99
C PRO A 69 4.72 -3.39 14.75
N GLY A 70 4.46 -2.20 14.25
CA GLY A 70 5.42 -1.11 14.08
C GLY A 70 5.07 0.10 14.94
N THR A 71 5.94 1.10 14.92
CA THR A 71 5.78 2.33 15.72
C THR A 71 4.66 3.23 15.22
N TRP A 72 4.28 3.09 13.95
CA TRP A 72 3.18 3.83 13.31
C TRP A 72 1.92 2.97 13.06
N GLY A 73 1.95 1.69 13.41
CA GLY A 73 0.86 0.74 13.18
C GLY A 73 1.36 -0.60 12.63
N GLU A 74 0.44 -1.45 12.22
CA GLU A 74 0.75 -2.78 11.67
C GLU A 74 1.44 -2.68 10.30
N VAL A 75 2.60 -3.32 10.17
CA VAL A 75 3.39 -3.35 8.94
C VAL A 75 3.17 -4.70 8.24
N PRO A 76 2.59 -4.74 7.03
CA PRO A 76 2.48 -5.97 6.25
C PRO A 76 3.86 -6.45 5.79
N VAL A 77 4.20 -7.67 6.19
CA VAL A 77 5.51 -8.30 5.90
C VAL A 77 5.39 -9.58 5.07
N GLY A 78 4.17 -9.98 4.70
CA GLY A 78 3.91 -11.23 3.97
C GLY A 78 4.68 -11.38 2.64
N SER A 79 4.99 -10.26 1.97
CA SER A 79 5.76 -10.26 0.71
C SER A 79 7.26 -10.09 0.90
N TRP A 80 7.74 -9.83 2.12
CA TRP A 80 9.14 -9.51 2.36
C TRP A 80 10.02 -10.76 2.22
N LYS A 81 11.25 -10.54 1.75
CA LYS A 81 12.30 -11.57 1.74
C LYS A 81 13.17 -11.44 2.99
N VAL A 82 13.78 -12.53 3.42
CA VAL A 82 14.59 -12.58 4.65
C VAL A 82 15.73 -11.56 4.59
N HIS A 83 16.46 -11.46 3.48
CA HIS A 83 17.52 -10.46 3.31
C HIS A 83 17.01 -9.01 3.37
N GLU A 84 15.81 -8.75 2.85
CA GLU A 84 15.20 -7.42 2.89
C GLU A 84 14.79 -7.04 4.32
N ALA A 85 14.20 -8.00 5.04
CA ALA A 85 13.81 -7.85 6.43
C ALA A 85 15.03 -7.62 7.32
N ALA A 86 16.10 -8.39 7.13
CA ALA A 86 17.35 -8.22 7.85
C ALA A 86 18.01 -6.87 7.57
N ARG A 87 18.07 -6.43 6.31
CA ARG A 87 18.59 -5.09 5.98
C ARG A 87 17.76 -3.98 6.61
N THR A 88 16.42 -4.11 6.58
CA THR A 88 15.50 -3.16 7.23
C THR A 88 15.73 -3.13 8.74
N TRP A 89 15.88 -4.30 9.36
CA TRP A 89 16.15 -4.42 10.79
C TRP A 89 17.48 -3.79 11.18
N LEU A 90 18.57 -4.06 10.45
CA LEU A 90 19.89 -3.46 10.68
C LEU A 90 19.85 -1.93 10.59
N LEU A 91 19.19 -1.37 9.58
CA LEU A 91 19.01 0.09 9.45
C LEU A 91 18.20 0.67 10.61
N ALA A 92 17.07 0.05 10.93
CA ALA A 92 16.21 0.52 12.01
C ALA A 92 16.92 0.42 13.37
N ARG A 93 17.64 -0.67 13.65
CA ARG A 93 18.47 -0.83 14.85
C ARG A 93 19.54 0.23 15.00
N ALA A 94 20.29 0.49 13.92
CA ALA A 94 21.35 1.50 13.91
C ALA A 94 20.79 2.92 14.06
N ALA A 95 19.69 3.23 13.38
CA ALA A 95 19.00 4.51 13.49
C ALA A 95 18.38 4.71 14.88
N GLU A 96 17.80 3.68 15.49
CA GLU A 96 17.25 3.77 16.84
C GLU A 96 18.33 4.08 17.88
N ALA A 97 19.56 3.59 17.68
CA ALA A 97 20.69 3.88 18.55
C ALA A 97 21.25 5.30 18.39
N SER A 98 20.87 6.03 17.33
CA SER A 98 21.32 7.41 17.11
C SER A 98 20.46 8.41 17.87
N ALA A 99 20.96 9.64 18.02
CA ALA A 99 20.18 10.72 18.62
C ALA A 99 18.97 11.12 17.77
N GLU A 100 19.13 11.09 16.44
CA GLU A 100 18.12 11.49 15.45
C GLU A 100 17.89 10.35 14.43
N PRO A 101 16.92 9.45 14.68
CA PRO A 101 16.73 8.23 13.89
C PRO A 101 16.35 8.52 12.44
N TYR A 102 15.44 9.46 12.20
CA TYR A 102 15.03 9.79 10.84
C TYR A 102 16.13 10.49 10.05
N ASP A 103 16.98 11.32 10.66
CA ASP A 103 18.17 11.86 9.99
C ASP A 103 19.18 10.77 9.65
N SER A 104 19.35 9.79 10.54
CA SER A 104 20.21 8.63 10.28
C SER A 104 19.68 7.76 9.14
N LEU A 105 18.37 7.52 9.08
CA LEU A 105 17.72 6.84 7.97
C LEU A 105 17.81 7.65 6.67
N PHE A 106 17.69 8.98 6.74
CA PHE A 106 17.86 9.85 5.57
C PHE A 106 19.26 9.76 5.00
N LEU A 107 20.30 9.80 5.84
CA LEU A 107 21.69 9.66 5.39
C LEU A 107 21.93 8.30 4.71
N ALA A 108 21.38 7.23 5.28
CA ALA A 108 21.45 5.90 4.68
C ALA A 108 20.67 5.83 3.34
N TYR A 109 19.53 6.51 3.25
CA TYR A 109 18.74 6.61 2.02
C TYR A 109 19.48 7.39 0.92
N ASP A 110 20.00 8.58 1.25
CA ASP A 110 20.63 9.48 0.28
C ASP A 110 21.89 8.84 -0.35
N GLY A 111 22.78 8.30 0.50
CA GLY A 111 24.02 7.64 0.07
C GLY A 111 23.86 6.17 -0.34
N GLY A 112 22.67 5.59 -0.17
CA GLY A 112 22.42 4.17 -0.39
C GLY A 112 22.04 3.82 -1.83
N ASP A 113 22.28 2.56 -2.20
CA ASP A 113 21.70 1.96 -3.40
C ASP A 113 20.17 1.79 -3.27
N THR A 114 19.49 1.38 -4.34
CA THR A 114 18.04 1.17 -4.36
C THR A 114 17.55 0.26 -3.23
N GLU A 115 18.36 -0.74 -2.89
CA GLU A 115 18.07 -1.71 -1.84
C GLU A 115 18.17 -1.13 -0.43
N THR A 116 19.17 -0.28 -0.19
CA THR A 116 19.33 0.48 1.05
C THR A 116 18.23 1.52 1.20
N ARG A 117 17.90 2.25 0.12
CA ARG A 117 16.78 3.21 0.08
C ARG A 117 15.45 2.54 0.42
N ARG A 118 15.19 1.38 -0.19
CA ARG A 118 14.01 0.56 0.10
C ARG A 118 13.93 0.15 1.57
N ALA A 119 15.04 -0.31 2.13
CA ALA A 119 15.12 -0.69 3.54
C ALA A 119 14.93 0.51 4.48
N ALA A 120 15.49 1.68 4.15
CA ALA A 120 15.32 2.91 4.94
C ALA A 120 13.84 3.37 4.98
N LEU A 121 13.12 3.32 3.84
CA LEU A 121 11.69 3.63 3.78
C LEU A 121 10.84 2.70 4.67
N ARG A 122 11.18 1.42 4.71
CA ARG A 122 10.51 0.43 5.58
C ARG A 122 10.87 0.64 7.06
N ALA A 123 12.13 0.96 7.35
CA ALA A 123 12.67 1.17 8.70
C ALA A 123 12.01 2.35 9.44
N LEU A 124 11.40 3.31 8.72
CA LEU A 124 10.58 4.38 9.32
C LEU A 124 9.49 3.86 10.27
N ASN A 125 9.02 2.62 10.06
CA ASN A 125 7.98 1.99 10.87
C ASN A 125 8.51 1.18 12.07
N PHE A 126 9.84 1.12 12.27
CA PHE A 126 10.48 0.30 13.31
C PHE A 126 11.40 1.11 14.25
N VAL A 127 11.52 2.42 14.05
CA VAL A 127 12.23 3.33 14.95
C VAL A 127 11.24 4.20 15.71
N ARG A 128 11.67 4.78 16.83
CA ARG A 128 10.85 5.63 17.68
C ARG A 128 10.24 6.78 16.88
N CYS A 129 9.00 7.12 17.21
CA CYS A 129 8.32 8.25 16.59
C CYS A 129 9.02 9.56 16.97
N CYS A 130 9.51 10.28 15.97
CA CYS A 130 10.01 11.65 16.10
C CYS A 130 9.29 12.57 15.09
N PRO A 131 9.52 13.90 15.11
CA PRO A 131 8.90 14.81 14.16
C PRO A 131 9.03 14.31 12.71
N PRO A 132 7.94 14.18 11.96
CA PRO A 132 7.92 13.39 10.72
C PRO A 132 8.63 14.06 9.55
N ALA A 133 9.06 15.32 9.69
CA ALA A 133 9.61 16.12 8.60
C ALA A 133 10.72 15.38 7.83
N ARG A 134 11.73 14.87 8.53
CA ARG A 134 12.83 14.15 7.88
C ARG A 134 12.38 12.82 7.28
N GLY A 135 11.55 12.05 7.99
CA GLY A 135 10.98 10.81 7.47
C GLY A 135 10.15 11.01 6.18
N LEU A 136 9.40 12.11 6.13
CA LEU A 136 8.63 12.52 4.96
C LEU A 136 9.51 12.90 3.77
N GLU A 137 10.69 13.46 3.99
CA GLU A 137 11.64 13.73 2.89
C GLU A 137 12.03 12.45 2.15
N LEU A 138 12.24 11.31 2.84
CA LEU A 138 12.51 10.03 2.19
C LEU A 138 11.32 9.60 1.32
N VAL A 139 10.10 9.69 1.87
CA VAL A 139 8.88 9.26 1.19
C VAL A 139 8.60 10.12 -0.04
N LEU A 140 8.76 11.45 0.09
CA LEU A 140 8.55 12.40 -1.00
C LEU A 140 9.63 12.25 -2.08
N ASP A 141 10.88 12.02 -1.70
CA ASP A 141 11.96 11.77 -2.66
C ASP A 141 11.75 10.45 -3.43
N ALA A 142 11.43 9.35 -2.73
CA ALA A 142 11.09 8.08 -3.36
C ALA A 142 9.93 8.26 -4.35
N GLY A 143 8.93 9.07 -3.97
CA GLY A 143 7.80 9.45 -4.81
C GLY A 143 8.14 10.30 -6.04
N ARG A 144 9.35 10.90 -6.13
CA ARG A 144 9.83 11.57 -7.35
C ARG A 144 10.43 10.59 -8.36
N THR A 145 10.87 9.42 -7.93
CA THR A 145 11.43 8.36 -8.80
C THR A 145 10.35 7.61 -9.60
N TYR A 146 10.76 6.74 -10.52
CA TYR A 146 9.89 5.77 -11.22
C TYR A 146 10.30 4.32 -10.91
N LEU A 147 10.98 4.09 -9.79
CA LEU A 147 11.42 2.76 -9.39
C LEU A 147 10.33 2.09 -8.55
N ASP A 148 9.63 1.10 -9.12
CA ASP A 148 8.52 0.41 -8.45
C ASP A 148 8.86 -0.08 -7.04
N VAL A 149 10.09 -0.59 -6.86
CA VAL A 149 10.59 -1.06 -5.56
C VAL A 149 10.63 0.05 -4.49
N LEU A 150 10.89 1.31 -4.88
CA LEU A 150 10.87 2.47 -3.98
C LEU A 150 9.45 3.00 -3.79
N LEU A 151 8.64 3.05 -4.85
CA LEU A 151 7.25 3.48 -4.78
C LEU A 151 6.42 2.55 -3.87
N LEU A 152 6.62 1.24 -4.02
CA LEU A 152 6.01 0.22 -3.15
C LEU A 152 6.43 0.39 -1.70
N ALA A 153 7.73 0.54 -1.42
CA ALA A 153 8.21 0.71 -0.05
C ALA A 153 7.78 2.04 0.58
N ALA A 154 7.65 3.10 -0.22
CA ALA A 154 7.22 4.40 0.25
C ALA A 154 5.72 4.42 0.57
N TRP A 155 4.86 3.76 -0.21
CA TRP A 155 3.41 3.97 -0.10
C TRP A 155 2.60 2.73 0.27
N SER A 156 3.00 1.56 -0.24
CA SER A 156 2.22 0.33 -0.10
C SER A 156 2.53 -0.35 1.23
N GLY A 157 1.52 -0.47 2.10
CA GLY A 157 1.67 -1.07 3.41
C GLY A 157 2.63 -0.29 4.32
N ASN A 158 2.69 1.04 4.16
CA ASN A 158 3.57 1.89 4.95
C ASN A 158 2.75 2.79 5.91
N PRO A 159 2.56 2.39 7.18
CA PRO A 159 1.85 3.17 8.18
C PRO A 159 2.40 4.57 8.40
N PHE A 160 3.73 4.74 8.40
CA PHE A 160 4.38 6.05 8.50
C PHE A 160 3.87 6.99 7.39
N SER A 161 3.89 6.53 6.14
CA SER A 161 3.43 7.35 5.01
C SER A 161 1.93 7.64 5.08
N ALA A 162 1.12 6.64 5.44
CA ALA A 162 -0.32 6.81 5.57
C ALA A 162 -0.71 7.78 6.69
N ALA A 163 0.06 7.80 7.78
CA ALA A 163 -0.12 8.72 8.90
C ALA A 163 0.37 10.13 8.60
N ASN A 164 1.46 10.29 7.84
CA ASN A 164 2.18 11.56 7.75
C ASN A 164 2.02 12.29 6.42
N LEU A 165 1.65 11.61 5.32
CA LEU A 165 1.38 12.31 4.06
C LEU A 165 0.15 13.20 4.21
N GLU A 166 0.31 14.47 3.87
CA GLU A 166 -0.78 15.42 3.80
C GLU A 166 -1.72 15.09 2.62
N ALA A 167 -2.92 15.68 2.65
CA ALA A 167 -3.96 15.41 1.66
C ALA A 167 -3.46 15.53 0.22
N HIS A 168 -2.74 16.61 -0.09
CA HIS A 168 -2.20 16.89 -1.42
C HIS A 168 -1.22 15.81 -1.90
N ASP A 169 -0.22 15.48 -1.09
CA ASP A 169 0.83 14.54 -1.48
C ASP A 169 0.32 13.10 -1.52
N TYR A 170 -0.65 12.76 -0.66
CA TYR A 170 -1.31 11.45 -0.73
C TYR A 170 -2.08 11.27 -2.04
N ARG A 171 -2.84 12.27 -2.49
CA ARG A 171 -3.52 12.20 -3.81
C ARG A 171 -2.53 12.03 -4.95
N LYS A 172 -1.42 12.79 -4.93
CA LYS A 172 -0.34 12.66 -5.92
C LYS A 172 0.27 11.27 -5.91
N ALA A 173 0.53 10.70 -4.74
CA ALA A 173 1.06 9.34 -4.60
C ALA A 173 0.10 8.30 -5.21
N VAL A 174 -1.20 8.40 -4.91
CA VAL A 174 -2.23 7.49 -5.47
C VAL A 174 -2.29 7.59 -7.00
N LEU A 175 -2.37 8.81 -7.56
CA LEU A 175 -2.42 9.00 -9.02
C LEU A 175 -1.13 8.52 -9.69
N LYS A 176 0.03 8.79 -9.09
CA LYS A 176 1.31 8.31 -9.61
C LYS A 176 1.41 6.79 -9.54
N ALA A 177 0.85 6.14 -8.52
CA ALA A 177 0.80 4.69 -8.46
C ALA A 177 0.00 4.10 -9.63
N PHE A 178 -1.17 4.67 -9.98
CA PHE A 178 -1.90 4.27 -11.19
C PHE A 178 -1.11 4.51 -12.48
N PHE A 179 -0.40 5.64 -12.56
CA PHE A 179 0.43 5.96 -13.71
C PHE A 179 1.58 4.96 -13.90
N CYS A 180 2.24 4.56 -12.81
CA CYS A 180 3.38 3.63 -12.80
C CYS A 180 2.94 2.16 -12.69
N GLU A 181 1.64 1.87 -12.75
CA GLU A 181 1.10 0.50 -12.59
C GLU A 181 1.46 -0.19 -11.25
N VAL A 182 1.73 0.62 -10.22
CA VAL A 182 1.96 0.16 -8.85
C VAL A 182 0.60 -0.15 -8.20
N PRO A 183 0.40 -1.35 -7.60
CA PRO A 183 -0.86 -1.71 -6.97
C PRO A 183 -1.28 -0.74 -5.85
N VAL A 184 -2.41 -0.07 -6.03
CA VAL A 184 -2.98 0.84 -5.02
C VAL A 184 -3.66 0.13 -3.85
N ALA A 185 -3.89 -1.19 -3.97
CA ALA A 185 -4.54 -1.99 -2.92
C ALA A 185 -3.78 -1.96 -1.58
N GLY A 186 -2.47 -1.69 -1.61
CA GLY A 186 -1.67 -1.55 -0.39
C GLY A 186 -1.66 -0.14 0.22
N PHE A 187 -2.30 0.86 -0.40
CA PHE A 187 -2.38 2.19 0.19
C PHE A 187 -3.30 2.15 1.42
N LEU A 188 -2.70 2.29 2.61
CA LEU A 188 -3.45 2.28 3.85
C LEU A 188 -4.36 3.52 3.91
N GLY A 189 -5.63 3.29 4.19
CA GLY A 189 -6.62 4.35 4.32
C GLY A 189 -7.20 4.89 3.02
N LEU A 190 -6.92 4.29 1.86
CA LEU A 190 -7.26 4.88 0.55
C LEU A 190 -8.73 5.26 0.43
N GLU A 191 -9.66 4.39 0.84
CA GLU A 191 -11.09 4.68 0.75
C GLU A 191 -11.54 5.75 1.74
N GLN A 192 -11.01 5.75 2.97
CA GLN A 192 -11.31 6.78 3.98
C GLN A 192 -10.73 8.15 3.59
N ARG A 193 -9.64 8.12 2.83
CA ARG A 193 -8.92 9.30 2.34
C ARG A 193 -9.40 9.75 0.96
N ALA A 194 -10.22 8.97 0.26
CA ALA A 194 -10.79 9.44 -1.00
C ALA A 194 -11.58 10.74 -0.77
N ASP A 195 -11.48 11.67 -1.70
CA ASP A 195 -12.22 12.92 -1.70
C ASP A 195 -12.56 13.34 -3.14
N ALA A 196 -13.35 14.41 -3.27
CA ALA A 196 -13.82 14.89 -4.58
C ALA A 196 -12.66 15.29 -5.49
N THR A 197 -11.58 15.86 -4.95
CA THR A 197 -10.38 16.23 -5.74
C THR A 197 -9.69 14.98 -6.28
N LEU A 198 -9.52 13.93 -5.46
CA LEU A 198 -8.94 12.68 -5.93
C LEU A 198 -9.81 12.02 -7.00
N ALA A 199 -11.12 11.97 -6.79
CA ALA A 199 -12.06 11.39 -7.76
C ALA A 199 -12.07 12.14 -9.09
N GLU A 200 -12.01 13.49 -9.06
CA GLU A 200 -11.90 14.31 -10.28
C GLU A 200 -10.63 13.96 -11.05
N SER A 201 -9.46 13.97 -10.40
CA SER A 201 -8.18 13.64 -11.05
C SER A 201 -8.10 12.20 -11.53
N MET A 202 -8.73 11.25 -10.82
CA MET A 202 -8.87 9.88 -11.31
C MET A 202 -9.70 9.83 -12.59
N CYS A 203 -10.78 10.60 -12.69
CA CYS A 203 -11.61 10.66 -13.89
C CYS A 203 -10.89 11.31 -15.07
N GLU A 204 -10.14 12.39 -14.83
CA GLU A 204 -9.26 13.01 -15.84
C GLU A 204 -8.25 11.98 -16.37
N PHE A 205 -7.60 11.24 -15.48
CA PHE A 205 -6.68 10.15 -15.87
C PHE A 205 -7.38 9.05 -16.69
N MET A 206 -8.61 8.67 -16.33
CA MET A 206 -9.41 7.72 -17.12
C MET A 206 -9.70 8.27 -18.52
N ASP A 207 -10.10 9.53 -18.63
CA ASP A 207 -10.38 10.19 -19.91
C ASP A 207 -9.14 10.25 -20.81
N GLU A 208 -7.98 10.63 -20.25
CA GLU A 208 -6.70 10.63 -20.96
C GLU A 208 -6.28 9.24 -21.45
N ARG A 209 -6.51 8.19 -20.65
CA ARG A 209 -6.23 6.81 -21.04
C ARG A 209 -7.12 6.39 -22.21
N LEU A 210 -8.42 6.63 -22.11
CA LEU A 210 -9.41 6.26 -23.13
C LEU A 210 -9.19 7.02 -24.45
N ALA A 211 -8.91 8.33 -24.38
CA ALA A 211 -8.59 9.13 -25.56
C ALA A 211 -7.35 8.62 -26.30
N ALA A 212 -6.40 8.01 -25.58
CA ALA A 212 -5.21 7.37 -26.13
C ALA A 212 -5.42 5.89 -26.53
N GLY A 213 -6.65 5.36 -26.46
CA GLY A 213 -6.93 3.94 -26.75
C GLY A 213 -6.29 2.96 -25.76
N ARG A 214 -5.89 3.43 -24.57
CA ARG A 214 -5.27 2.62 -23.52
C ARG A 214 -6.33 2.10 -22.54
N LYS A 215 -6.05 0.94 -21.93
CA LYS A 215 -6.91 0.38 -20.88
C LYS A 215 -6.86 1.26 -19.62
N VAL A 216 -8.03 1.37 -18.99
CA VAL A 216 -8.22 2.01 -17.68
C VAL A 216 -8.01 0.95 -16.59
N PRO A 217 -7.20 1.21 -15.56
CA PRO A 217 -7.14 0.35 -14.38
C PRO A 217 -8.51 0.25 -13.70
N ARG A 218 -9.13 -0.94 -13.69
CA ARG A 218 -10.47 -1.19 -13.13
C ARG A 218 -10.60 -0.77 -11.66
N GLU A 219 -9.50 -0.78 -10.90
CA GLU A 219 -9.47 -0.38 -9.49
C GLU A 219 -9.82 1.10 -9.30
N LEU A 220 -9.75 1.93 -10.35
CA LEU A 220 -10.19 3.33 -10.32
C LEU A 220 -11.70 3.47 -10.09
N TRP A 221 -12.52 2.62 -10.72
CA TRP A 221 -13.98 2.73 -10.66
C TRP A 221 -14.51 2.79 -9.22
N PRO A 222 -14.22 1.81 -8.35
CA PRO A 222 -14.76 1.80 -7.01
C PRO A 222 -14.14 2.85 -6.07
N ILE A 223 -12.98 3.43 -6.39
CA ILE A 223 -12.39 4.51 -5.58
C ILE A 223 -12.98 5.86 -5.99
N ALA A 224 -12.99 6.16 -7.29
CA ALA A 224 -13.58 7.40 -7.81
C ALA A 224 -15.08 7.50 -7.49
N ALA A 225 -15.77 6.36 -7.44
CA ALA A 225 -17.18 6.31 -7.07
C ALA A 225 -17.49 6.73 -5.63
N LEU A 226 -16.51 6.80 -4.72
CA LEU A 226 -16.74 7.33 -3.37
C LEU A 226 -17.11 8.83 -3.39
N HIS A 227 -16.68 9.56 -4.43
CA HIS A 227 -17.00 10.97 -4.66
C HIS A 227 -17.30 11.20 -6.15
N PRO A 228 -18.44 10.67 -6.65
CA PRO A 228 -18.66 10.56 -8.07
C PRO A 228 -18.84 11.94 -8.73
N ARG A 229 -18.04 12.23 -9.76
CA ARG A 229 -18.28 13.39 -10.64
C ARG A 229 -19.47 13.14 -11.56
N PRO A 230 -20.08 14.20 -12.14
CA PRO A 230 -21.13 14.04 -13.15
C PRO A 230 -20.70 13.11 -14.29
N GLY A 231 -21.57 12.16 -14.64
CA GLY A 231 -21.32 11.18 -15.71
C GLY A 231 -20.62 9.90 -15.27
N LEU A 232 -19.92 9.86 -14.13
CA LEU A 232 -19.21 8.66 -13.68
C LEU A 232 -20.16 7.48 -13.43
N VAL A 233 -21.29 7.72 -12.77
CA VAL A 233 -22.31 6.69 -12.51
C VAL A 233 -22.87 6.10 -13.81
N ALA A 234 -23.15 6.95 -14.80
CA ALA A 234 -23.64 6.49 -16.11
C ALA A 234 -22.62 5.62 -16.85
N ARG A 235 -21.32 5.96 -16.77
CA ARG A 235 -20.24 5.13 -17.33
C ARG A 235 -20.17 3.76 -16.65
N MET A 236 -20.27 3.72 -15.32
CA MET A 236 -20.27 2.46 -14.58
C MET A 236 -21.52 1.61 -14.89
N ILE A 237 -22.69 2.22 -15.06
CA ILE A 237 -23.90 1.51 -15.55
C ILE A 237 -23.62 0.87 -16.91
N GLY A 238 -23.00 1.59 -17.84
CA GLY A 238 -22.59 1.01 -19.13
C GLY A 238 -21.59 -0.14 -18.98
N ASN A 239 -20.64 -0.03 -18.06
CA ASN A 239 -19.65 -1.08 -17.78
C ASN A 239 -20.24 -2.36 -17.18
N LEU A 240 -21.50 -2.37 -16.75
CA LEU A 240 -22.20 -3.62 -16.40
C LEU A 240 -22.36 -4.56 -17.61
N GLU A 241 -22.23 -4.06 -18.84
CA GLU A 241 -22.28 -4.87 -20.08
C GLU A 241 -20.89 -5.16 -20.66
N HIS A 242 -19.81 -4.82 -19.94
CA HIS A 242 -18.46 -5.04 -20.45
C HIS A 242 -18.18 -6.55 -20.68
N PRO A 243 -17.48 -6.95 -21.76
CA PRO A 243 -17.20 -8.36 -22.04
C PRO A 243 -16.37 -9.05 -20.93
N ASP A 244 -15.44 -8.32 -20.32
CA ASP A 244 -14.63 -8.79 -19.18
C ASP A 244 -15.44 -8.74 -17.87
N ALA A 245 -15.55 -9.89 -17.19
CA ALA A 245 -16.22 -10.01 -15.89
C ALA A 245 -15.58 -9.18 -14.79
N LEU A 246 -14.26 -8.95 -14.81
CA LEU A 246 -13.57 -8.15 -13.80
C LEU A 246 -13.94 -6.67 -13.90
N GLU A 247 -14.16 -6.16 -15.11
CA GLU A 247 -14.67 -4.80 -15.33
C GLU A 247 -16.12 -4.67 -14.85
N ARG A 248 -16.98 -5.66 -15.16
CA ARG A 248 -18.36 -5.69 -14.64
C ARG A 248 -18.40 -5.72 -13.12
N ARG A 249 -17.53 -6.51 -12.49
CA ARG A 249 -17.40 -6.58 -11.02
C ARG A 249 -16.97 -5.23 -10.45
N ALA A 250 -15.95 -4.58 -11.03
CA ALA A 250 -15.47 -3.29 -10.57
C ALA A 250 -16.55 -2.20 -10.70
N ALA A 251 -17.32 -2.22 -11.80
CA ALA A 251 -18.45 -1.34 -12.02
C ALA A 251 -19.56 -1.56 -10.98
N ALA A 252 -19.94 -2.81 -10.70
CA ALA A 252 -20.94 -3.14 -9.68
C ALA A 252 -20.53 -2.64 -8.29
N VAL A 253 -19.26 -2.88 -7.88
CA VAL A 253 -18.73 -2.36 -6.60
C VAL A 253 -18.75 -0.84 -6.57
N GLY A 254 -18.35 -0.17 -7.67
CA GLY A 254 -18.38 1.28 -7.76
C GLY A 254 -19.80 1.85 -7.67
N LEU A 255 -20.79 1.23 -8.32
CA LEU A 255 -22.18 1.65 -8.23
C LEU A 255 -22.71 1.59 -6.80
N GLY A 256 -22.42 0.53 -6.04
CA GLY A 256 -22.74 0.46 -4.61
C GLY A 256 -22.12 1.60 -3.80
N ARG A 257 -20.82 1.86 -4.02
CA ARG A 257 -20.06 2.93 -3.33
C ARG A 257 -20.53 4.34 -3.66
N SER A 258 -21.04 4.56 -4.88
CA SER A 258 -21.58 5.85 -5.29
C SER A 258 -22.81 6.29 -4.52
N ARG A 259 -23.51 5.34 -3.88
CA ARG A 259 -24.78 5.56 -3.18
C ARG A 259 -25.85 6.28 -4.03
N ASP A 260 -25.70 6.25 -5.35
CA ASP A 260 -26.63 6.90 -6.27
C ASP A 260 -27.83 5.97 -6.53
N PRO A 261 -29.05 6.35 -6.11
CA PRO A 261 -30.23 5.48 -6.22
C PRO A 261 -30.59 5.16 -7.67
N ARG A 262 -30.13 5.95 -8.65
CA ARG A 262 -30.35 5.69 -10.08
C ARG A 262 -29.71 4.39 -10.55
N ALA A 263 -28.69 3.89 -9.84
CA ALA A 263 -28.02 2.63 -10.20
C ALA A 263 -28.86 1.38 -9.88
N ALA A 264 -29.83 1.48 -8.96
CA ALA A 264 -30.52 0.31 -8.41
C ALA A 264 -31.28 -0.50 -9.49
N SER A 265 -32.07 0.16 -10.34
CA SER A 265 -32.85 -0.53 -11.38
C SER A 265 -31.96 -1.27 -12.39
N PHE A 266 -30.81 -0.67 -12.75
CA PHE A 266 -29.86 -1.30 -13.67
C PHE A 266 -29.18 -2.51 -13.05
N LEU A 267 -28.85 -2.46 -11.76
CA LEU A 267 -28.29 -3.58 -11.01
C LEU A 267 -29.31 -4.72 -10.87
N GLU A 268 -30.57 -4.41 -10.55
CA GLU A 268 -31.67 -5.38 -10.46
C GLU A 268 -31.92 -6.10 -11.79
N GLU A 269 -31.91 -5.36 -12.90
CA GLU A 269 -32.06 -5.92 -14.24
C GLU A 269 -30.84 -6.74 -14.66
N ARG A 270 -29.62 -6.30 -14.30
CA ARG A 270 -28.37 -6.99 -14.67
C ARG A 270 -28.19 -8.33 -13.96
N ARG A 271 -28.55 -8.40 -12.67
CA ARG A 271 -28.30 -9.55 -11.79
C ARG A 271 -28.77 -10.91 -12.34
N PRO A 272 -30.03 -11.11 -12.76
CA PRO A 272 -30.52 -12.43 -13.18
C PRO A 272 -29.89 -12.95 -14.47
N ARG A 273 -29.27 -12.07 -15.27
CA ARG A 273 -28.62 -12.39 -16.55
C ARG A 273 -27.09 -12.34 -16.47
N GLU A 274 -26.50 -12.20 -15.29
CA GLU A 274 -25.05 -12.23 -15.10
C GLU A 274 -24.58 -13.69 -14.98
N PRO A 275 -23.73 -14.19 -15.89
CA PRO A 275 -23.22 -15.56 -15.80
C PRO A 275 -22.15 -15.76 -14.71
N ASP A 276 -21.42 -14.71 -14.33
CA ASP A 276 -20.32 -14.81 -13.36
C ASP A 276 -20.79 -14.65 -11.91
N THR A 277 -20.54 -15.66 -11.07
CA THR A 277 -20.99 -15.68 -9.67
C THR A 277 -20.34 -14.60 -8.81
N THR A 278 -19.11 -14.19 -9.11
CA THR A 278 -18.42 -13.12 -8.38
C THR A 278 -18.99 -11.75 -8.72
N VAL A 279 -19.43 -11.55 -9.96
CA VAL A 279 -20.14 -10.34 -10.39
C VAL A 279 -21.55 -10.32 -9.78
N GLN A 280 -22.28 -11.45 -9.77
CA GLN A 280 -23.58 -11.56 -9.11
C GLN A 280 -23.51 -11.19 -7.62
N ALA A 281 -22.47 -11.68 -6.91
CA ALA A 281 -22.23 -11.33 -5.51
C ALA A 281 -21.96 -9.82 -5.34
N ALA A 282 -21.15 -9.23 -6.21
CA ALA A 282 -20.88 -7.79 -6.19
C ALA A 282 -22.14 -6.95 -6.46
N ILE A 283 -23.00 -7.37 -7.40
CA ILE A 283 -24.28 -6.71 -7.69
C ILE A 283 -25.21 -6.78 -6.47
N SER A 284 -25.31 -7.94 -5.83
CA SER A 284 -26.15 -8.10 -4.63
C SER A 284 -25.67 -7.20 -3.49
N ALA A 285 -24.36 -7.17 -3.23
CA ALA A 285 -23.77 -6.28 -2.22
C ALA A 285 -24.01 -4.79 -2.55
N ALA A 286 -23.93 -4.40 -3.83
CA ALA A 286 -24.23 -3.04 -4.25
C ALA A 286 -25.68 -2.64 -4.00
N LEU A 287 -26.64 -3.53 -4.28
CA LEU A 287 -28.06 -3.31 -3.99
C LEU A 287 -28.33 -3.17 -2.49
N GLU A 288 -27.69 -3.99 -1.65
CA GLU A 288 -27.77 -3.87 -0.20
C GLU A 288 -27.28 -2.50 0.30
N GLN A 289 -26.15 -2.02 -0.23
CA GLN A 289 -25.61 -0.70 0.11
C GLN A 289 -26.54 0.45 -0.31
N LEU A 290 -27.14 0.36 -1.50
CA LEU A 290 -28.09 1.36 -2.00
C LEU A 290 -29.37 1.39 -1.18
N ASN A 291 -29.85 0.23 -0.72
CA ASN A 291 -31.04 0.13 0.12
C ASN A 291 -30.80 0.64 1.54
N ALA A 292 -29.62 0.41 2.12
CA ALA A 292 -29.25 0.93 3.44
C ALA A 292 -29.05 2.46 3.47
N SER A 293 -28.96 3.11 2.30
CA SER A 293 -28.77 4.55 2.14
C SER A 293 -30.09 5.32 1.91
N ARG A 294 -31.23 4.63 1.87
CA ARG A 294 -32.58 5.21 1.75
C ARG A 294 -33.19 5.46 3.13
#